data_AF-A0A7Y3GE25-F1
#
_entry.id   AF-A0A7Y3GE25-F1
#
_cell.length_a   1.000
_cell.length_b   1.000
_cell.length_c   1.000
_cell.angle_alpha   90.00
_cell.angle_beta   90.00
_cell.angle_gamma   90.00
#
_symmetry.space_group_name_H-M   'P 1'
#
loop_
_entity.id
_entity.type
_entity.pdbx_description
1 polymer ?
#
loop_
_entity_poly.entity_id
_entity_poly.type
_entity_poly.pdbx_seq_one_letter_code
_entity_poly.pdbx_strand_id
1 'polypeptide(L)'
;LWAVPGGRVEAGEFLLDAVKREVAEETGLFVAVGDVAWVGESIGPGTPPAWHYVILDYWASVEGGTLQAGGDARRAEWVPLNRLGERPMVDTMHDLIGRLWDSP
;
A
#
# COMPACT_ATOMS: atom_id res chain seq x y z
N LEU A 1 9.22 -6.71 -5.83
CA LEU A 1 8.65 -5.48 -6.43
C LEU A 1 8.46 -4.46 -5.31
N TRP A 2 8.26 -3.18 -5.64
CA TRP A 2 7.91 -2.13 -4.69
C TRP A 2 6.40 -1.87 -4.69
N ALA A 3 5.85 -1.53 -3.54
CA ALA A 3 4.46 -1.15 -3.32
C ALA A 3 4.39 -0.19 -2.12
N VAL A 4 3.24 0.45 -1.91
CA VAL A 4 2.90 1.05 -0.60
C VAL A 4 2.75 -0.07 0.44
N PRO A 5 3.02 0.21 1.74
CA PRO A 5 2.83 -0.79 2.78
C PRO A 5 1.36 -1.18 2.92
N GLY A 6 1.08 -2.45 3.17
CA GLY A 6 -0.27 -2.95 3.28
C GLY A 6 -0.39 -4.47 3.14
N GLY A 7 -1.52 -5.00 3.59
CA GLY A 7 -1.77 -6.43 3.58
C GLY A 7 -3.25 -6.75 3.66
N ARG A 8 -3.56 -7.98 4.05
CA ARG A 8 -4.95 -8.44 4.14
C ARG A 8 -5.59 -7.91 5.41
N VAL A 9 -6.84 -7.50 5.30
CA VAL A 9 -7.69 -7.22 6.47
C VAL A 9 -7.98 -8.54 7.17
N GLU A 10 -7.73 -8.59 8.47
CA GLU A 10 -8.01 -9.77 9.27
C GLU A 10 -9.51 -9.89 9.62
N ALA A 11 -9.93 -11.09 10.01
CA ALA A 11 -11.34 -11.34 10.34
C ALA A 11 -11.79 -10.49 11.54
N GLY A 12 -12.72 -9.57 11.30
CA GLY A 12 -13.24 -8.66 12.33
C GLY A 12 -12.43 -7.38 12.52
N GLU A 13 -11.38 -7.18 11.72
CA GLU A 13 -10.54 -5.97 11.74
C GLU A 13 -11.20 -4.83 10.93
N PHE A 14 -11.14 -3.60 11.45
CA PHE A 14 -11.54 -2.42 10.67
C PHE A 14 -10.47 -2.07 9.64
N LEU A 15 -10.87 -1.56 8.48
CA LEU A 15 -9.94 -1.20 7.40
C LEU A 15 -8.82 -0.27 7.86
N LEU A 16 -9.14 0.75 8.66
CA LEU A 16 -8.14 1.72 9.12
C LEU A 16 -7.18 1.12 10.16
N ASP A 17 -7.63 0.12 10.92
CA ASP A 17 -6.79 -0.59 11.88
C ASP A 17 -5.82 -1.51 11.13
N ALA A 18 -6.29 -2.18 10.07
CA ALA A 18 -5.43 -2.95 9.17
C ALA A 18 -4.32 -2.07 8.56
N VAL A 19 -4.66 -0.89 8.03
CA VAL A 19 -3.66 0.05 7.50
C VAL A 19 -2.62 0.41 8.56
N LYS A 20 -3.05 0.76 9.78
CA LYS A 20 -2.12 1.13 10.86
C LYS A 20 -1.20 -0.03 11.26
N ARG A 21 -1.76 -1.24 11.38
CA ARG A 21 -1.00 -2.45 11.72
C ARG A 21 0.04 -2.76 10.65
N GLU A 22 -0.38 -2.88 9.40
CA GLU A 22 0.51 -3.23 8.28
C GLU A 22 1.63 -2.19 8.11
N VAL A 23 1.31 -0.89 8.18
CA VAL A 23 2.33 0.16 8.12
C VAL A 23 3.35 0.03 9.26
N ALA A 24 2.90 -0.26 10.48
CA ALA A 24 3.80 -0.44 11.61
C ALA A 24 4.67 -1.70 11.46
N GLU A 25 4.09 -2.82 11.01
CA GLU A 25 4.76 -4.11 10.82
C GLU A 25 5.82 -4.06 9.71
N GLU A 26 5.51 -3.42 8.59
CA GLU A 26 6.38 -3.41 7.40
C GLU A 26 7.41 -2.27 7.40
N THR A 27 7.13 -1.17 8.12
CA THR A 27 7.94 0.07 8.03
C THR A 27 8.39 0.64 9.38
N GLY A 28 7.86 0.16 10.50
CA GLY A 28 8.16 0.70 11.84
C GLY A 28 7.58 2.10 12.11
N LEU A 29 6.69 2.59 11.23
CA LEU A 29 6.05 3.90 11.34
C LEU A 29 4.66 3.80 11.96
N PHE A 30 4.27 4.83 12.70
CA PHE A 30 2.89 5.01 13.17
C PHE A 30 2.23 6.13 12.37
N VAL A 31 0.98 5.93 11.96
CA VAL A 31 0.28 6.84 11.06
C VAL A 31 -1.14 7.19 11.51
N ALA A 32 -1.53 8.44 11.25
CA ALA A 32 -2.92 8.83 11.12
C ALA A 32 -3.40 8.51 9.70
N VAL A 33 -4.48 7.72 9.60
CA VAL A 33 -5.07 7.32 8.32
C VAL A 33 -6.21 8.27 7.97
N GLY A 34 -6.17 8.82 6.77
CA GLY A 34 -7.16 9.74 6.21
C GLY A 34 -8.11 9.05 5.22
N ASP A 35 -8.51 9.79 4.19
CA ASP A 35 -9.44 9.32 3.17
C ASP A 35 -8.82 8.29 2.22
N VAL A 36 -9.68 7.56 1.52
CA VAL A 36 -9.30 6.61 0.46
C VAL A 36 -8.65 7.38 -0.69
N ALA A 37 -7.41 7.03 -1.01
CA ALA A 37 -6.65 7.58 -2.14
C ALA A 37 -7.01 6.86 -3.45
N TRP A 38 -7.15 5.54 -3.40
CA TRP A 38 -7.44 4.71 -4.58
C TRP A 38 -8.18 3.44 -4.21
N VAL A 39 -8.97 2.94 -5.16
CA VAL A 39 -9.64 1.65 -5.09
C VAL A 39 -9.42 0.94 -6.41
N GLY A 40 -9.05 -0.34 -6.35
CA GLY A 40 -8.95 -1.17 -7.53
C GLY A 40 -8.91 -2.65 -7.18
N GLU A 41 -8.57 -3.46 -8.18
CA GLU A 41 -8.70 -4.91 -8.10
C GLU A 41 -7.45 -5.60 -8.66
N SER A 42 -7.08 -6.74 -8.05
CA SER A 42 -6.04 -7.63 -8.58
C SER A 42 -6.65 -9.01 -8.78
N ILE A 43 -6.72 -9.45 -10.04
CA ILE A 43 -7.30 -10.74 -10.42
C ILE A 43 -6.16 -11.65 -10.90
N GLY A 44 -6.05 -12.82 -10.26
CA GLY A 44 -5.03 -13.81 -10.56
C GLY A 44 -5.29 -14.57 -11.86
N PRO A 45 -4.28 -15.29 -12.37
CA PRO A 45 -4.43 -16.11 -13.57
C PRO A 45 -5.36 -17.31 -13.32
N GLY A 46 -5.88 -17.88 -14.41
CA GLY A 46 -6.66 -19.11 -14.41
C GLY A 46 -8.17 -18.92 -14.60
N THR A 47 -8.88 -20.05 -14.75
CA THR A 47 -10.34 -20.10 -14.87
C THR A 47 -10.88 -21.27 -14.01
N PRO A 48 -11.44 -21.01 -12.81
CA PRO A 48 -11.60 -19.70 -12.18
C PRO A 48 -10.26 -19.06 -11.76
N PRO A 49 -10.22 -17.72 -11.57
CA PRO A 49 -9.03 -17.01 -11.11
C PRO A 49 -8.48 -17.57 -9.79
N ALA A 50 -7.16 -17.68 -9.67
CA ALA A 50 -6.49 -18.14 -8.46
C ALA A 50 -6.69 -17.19 -7.26
N TRP A 51 -6.90 -15.90 -7.52
CA TRP A 51 -7.30 -14.91 -6.52
C TRP A 51 -8.10 -13.78 -7.17
N HIS A 52 -8.84 -13.07 -6.34
CA HIS A 52 -9.45 -11.79 -6.67
C HIS A 52 -9.41 -10.94 -5.41
N TYR A 53 -8.61 -9.88 -5.43
CA TYR A 53 -8.47 -8.94 -4.34
C TYR A 53 -9.11 -7.60 -4.71
N VAL A 54 -9.81 -7.01 -3.76
CA VAL A 54 -10.20 -5.59 -3.78
C VAL A 54 -9.21 -4.86 -2.88
N ILE A 55 -8.58 -3.83 -3.42
CA ILE A 55 -7.49 -3.10 -2.78
C ILE A 55 -7.96 -1.67 -2.55
N LEU A 56 -7.76 -1.18 -1.33
CA LEU A 56 -8.06 0.17 -0.93
C LEU A 56 -6.78 0.80 -0.40
N ASP A 57 -6.26 1.79 -1.12
CA ASP A 57 -5.14 2.60 -0.66
C ASP A 57 -5.65 3.85 0.04
N TYR A 58 -5.02 4.22 1.14
CA TYR A 58 -5.40 5.35 1.97
C TYR A 58 -4.31 6.41 2.00
N TRP A 59 -4.72 7.68 2.10
CA TRP A 59 -3.80 8.72 2.53
C TRP A 59 -3.42 8.51 3.99
N ALA A 60 -2.14 8.69 4.31
CA ALA A 60 -1.66 8.54 5.66
C ALA A 60 -0.59 9.59 5.99
N SER A 61 -0.59 10.07 7.22
CA SER A 61 0.42 10.99 7.75
C SER A 61 1.17 10.33 8.89
N VAL A 62 2.50 10.38 8.85
CA VAL A 62 3.36 9.80 9.90
C VAL A 62 3.27 10.65 11.16
N GLU A 63 2.92 10.00 12.28
CA GLU A 63 2.83 10.61 13.61
C GLU A 63 3.99 10.19 14.52
N GLY A 64 4.75 9.15 14.14
CA GLY A 64 5.90 8.69 14.90
C GLY A 64 6.55 7.43 14.34
N GLY A 65 7.47 6.88 15.11
CA GLY A 65 8.25 5.70 14.72
C GLY A 65 9.55 6.07 14.00
N THR A 66 10.22 5.06 13.44
CA THR A 66 11.45 5.23 12.67
C THR A 66 11.39 4.28 11.49
N LEU A 67 11.64 4.81 10.29
CA LEU A 67 11.56 4.02 9.07
C LEU A 67 12.57 2.88 9.12
N GLN A 68 12.05 1.66 9.17
CA GLN A 68 12.82 0.43 9.17
C GLN A 68 11.99 -0.67 8.50
N ALA A 69 12.59 -1.40 7.56
CA ALA A 69 11.92 -2.52 6.94
C ALA A 69 11.60 -3.61 7.99
N GLY A 70 10.38 -4.14 7.95
CA GLY A 70 9.90 -5.23 8.78
C GLY A 70 9.01 -6.19 7.99
N GLY A 71 8.37 -7.15 8.68
CA GLY A 71 7.55 -8.17 8.04
C GLY A 71 8.33 -8.97 6.98
N ASP A 72 7.78 -9.06 5.77
CA ASP A 72 8.42 -9.66 4.60
C ASP A 72 9.15 -8.62 3.72
N ALA A 73 9.06 -7.33 4.05
CA ALA A 73 9.73 -6.26 3.35
C ALA A 73 11.25 -6.30 3.60
N ARG A 74 12.04 -6.32 2.51
CA ARG A 74 13.51 -6.29 2.59
C ARG A 74 14.08 -4.88 2.72
N ARG A 75 13.31 -3.87 2.30
CA ARG A 75 13.68 -2.45 2.28
C ARG A 75 12.43 -1.60 2.45
N ALA A 76 12.59 -0.48 3.13
CA ALA A 76 11.58 0.57 3.25
C ALA A 76 12.30 1.90 2.98
N GLU A 77 11.79 2.70 2.05
CA GLU A 77 12.46 3.91 1.56
C GLU A 77 11.43 5.01 1.29
N TRP A 78 11.75 6.25 1.70
CA TRP A 78 11.06 7.42 1.19
C TRP A 78 11.50 7.68 -0.25
N VAL A 79 10.56 7.66 -1.18
CA VAL A 79 10.83 7.88 -2.60
C VAL A 79 10.04 9.12 -3.06
N PRO A 80 10.70 10.15 -3.60
CA PRO A 80 10.01 11.27 -4.23
C PRO A 80 9.07 10.76 -5.35
N LEU A 81 7.85 11.30 -5.41
CA LEU A 81 6.84 10.85 -6.39
C LEU A 81 7.42 10.79 -7.81
N ASN A 82 8.10 11.85 -8.26
CA ASN A 82 8.71 11.94 -9.59
C ASN A 82 9.79 10.88 -9.90
N ARG A 83 10.24 10.08 -8.93
CA ARG A 83 11.17 8.96 -9.13
C ARG A 83 10.55 7.58 -8.95
N LEU A 84 9.26 7.49 -8.63
CA LEU A 84 8.59 6.20 -8.42
C LEU A 84 8.64 5.32 -9.68
N GLY A 85 8.50 5.90 -10.87
CA GLY A 85 8.58 5.18 -12.16
C GLY A 85 9.92 4.51 -12.45
N GLU A 86 10.97 4.80 -11.69
CA GLU A 86 12.29 4.18 -11.82
C GLU A 86 12.38 2.83 -11.08
N ARG A 87 11.39 2.50 -10.25
CA ARG A 87 11.38 1.28 -9.41
C ARG A 87 10.57 0.16 -10.08
N PRO A 88 10.99 -1.11 -9.92
CA PRO A 88 10.17 -2.23 -10.34
C PRO A 88 9.00 -2.42 -9.36
N MET A 89 7.81 -1.97 -9.73
CA MET A 89 6.62 -1.93 -8.88
C MET A 89 5.60 -3.01 -9.25
N VAL A 90 4.64 -3.26 -8.36
CA VAL A 90 3.44 -4.05 -8.67
C VAL A 90 2.47 -3.24 -9.55
N ASP A 91 1.66 -3.91 -10.36
CA ASP A 91 0.76 -3.24 -11.32
C ASP A 91 -0.21 -2.26 -10.62
N THR A 92 -0.74 -2.63 -9.46
CA THR A 92 -1.67 -1.78 -8.69
C THR A 92 -1.03 -0.47 -8.23
N MET A 93 0.28 -0.47 -8.00
CA MET A 93 1.03 0.75 -7.66
C MET A 93 1.17 1.67 -8.88
N HIS A 94 1.30 1.12 -10.09
CA HIS A 94 1.29 1.90 -11.32
C HIS A 94 -0.06 2.59 -11.53
N ASP A 95 -1.17 1.89 -11.26
CA ASP A 95 -2.52 2.43 -11.37
C ASP A 95 -2.80 3.53 -10.33
N LEU A 96 -2.37 3.32 -9.07
CA LEU A 96 -2.43 4.33 -8.02
C LEU A 96 -1.69 5.60 -8.47
N ILE A 97 -0.44 5.46 -8.91
CA ILE A 97 0.38 6.57 -9.40
C ILE A 97 -0.31 7.33 -10.53
N GLY A 98 -0.85 6.65 -11.54
CA GLY A 98 -1.59 7.31 -12.62
C GLY A 98 -2.71 8.22 -12.09
N ARG A 99 -3.51 7.71 -11.14
CA ARG A 99 -4.60 8.49 -10.54
C ARG A 99 -4.10 9.69 -9.73
N LEU A 100 -2.97 9.57 -9.04
CA LEU A 100 -2.41 10.66 -8.25
C LEU A 100 -1.91 11.83 -9.11
N TRP A 101 -1.43 11.56 -10.33
CA TRP A 101 -1.03 12.62 -11.27
C TRP A 101 -2.19 13.23 -12.05
N ASP A 102 -3.25 12.46 -12.30
CA ASP A 102 -4.43 12.92 -13.03
C ASP A 102 -5.44 13.69 -12.15
N SER A 103 -5.24 13.67 -10.83
CA SER A 103 -6.03 14.47 -9.89
C SER A 103 -5.55 15.92 -9.91
N PRO A 104 -6.43 16.90 -10.21
CA PRO A 104 -6.06 18.32 -10.39
C PRO A 104 -5.56 19.02 -9.13
#